data_AF-A0A6I7QQY2-F1
#
_entry.id   AF-A0A6I7QQY2-F1
#
_cell.length_a   1.000
_cell.length_b   1.000
_cell.length_c   1.000
_cell.angle_alpha   90.00
_cell.angle_beta   90.00
_cell.angle_gamma   90.00
#
_symmetry.space_group_name_H-M   'P 1'
#
loop_
_entity.id
_entity.type
_entity.pdbx_description
1 polymer ?
#
loop_
_entity_poly.entity_id
_entity_poly.type
_entity_poly.pdbx_seq_one_letter_code
_entity_poly.pdbx_strand_id
1 'polypeptide(L)'
;MILPGGPLHPGVSARSLVPILIAPAVLRAVLIGGVLFLLLGCAEKREPELDFLVATERVEYEGVEVSSERIEQLRADIKRYRARVEELTTAMSRVASFQKMLANELMQQGMYEPALEALQQALELQTGNPVLYYLAAVAAGHAAPAHILDGRSEEYLEKAEQLYRQAIRINPRYREALYGLSVLLAFELDRPGEALEYARRTAQIETRDPAIRFLLANILVRNEQYREAAEIYEELSRTAPSPEQRRKAAENRDAVRREIR
;
A
#
# COMPACT_ATOMS: atom_id res chain seq x y z
N MET A 1 -27.72 -22.65 46.25
CA MET A 1 -26.35 -22.93 45.77
C MET A 1 -25.63 -21.59 45.67
N ILE A 2 -24.45 -21.54 46.28
CA ILE A 2 -23.82 -20.35 46.85
C ILE A 2 -23.11 -19.49 45.79
N LEU A 3 -23.06 -18.19 46.11
CA LEU A 3 -22.68 -17.01 45.35
C LEU A 3 -21.17 -16.88 44.99
N PRO A 4 -20.84 -15.93 44.09
CA PRO A 4 -19.49 -15.54 43.68
C PRO A 4 -18.87 -14.49 44.63
N GLY A 5 -17.57 -14.24 44.53
CA GLY A 5 -16.92 -13.13 45.24
C GLY A 5 -15.40 -13.14 45.10
N GLY A 6 -14.86 -12.03 44.58
CA GLY A 6 -13.42 -11.79 44.46
C GLY A 6 -12.74 -11.37 45.77
N PRO A 7 -11.88 -10.34 45.73
CA PRO A 7 -10.43 -10.44 45.96
C PRO A 7 -9.97 -9.89 47.33
N LEU A 8 -8.67 -10.00 47.66
CA LEU A 8 -7.80 -8.95 48.25
C LEU A 8 -6.43 -9.49 48.76
N HIS A 9 -5.42 -8.63 48.61
CA HIS A 9 -3.99 -8.53 49.08
C HIS A 9 -3.62 -9.09 50.50
N PRO A 10 -2.39 -8.95 51.07
CA PRO A 10 -1.13 -8.26 50.66
C PRO A 10 0.18 -9.09 50.90
N GLY A 11 1.35 -8.49 50.58
CA GLY A 11 2.68 -9.09 50.76
C GLY A 11 3.32 -8.90 52.15
N VAL A 12 4.41 -9.65 52.42
CA VAL A 12 5.39 -9.40 53.48
C VAL A 12 6.77 -9.93 53.06
N SER A 13 7.80 -9.12 53.31
CA SER A 13 9.24 -9.39 53.16
C SER A 13 9.82 -10.23 54.32
N ALA A 14 10.96 -10.91 54.12
CA ALA A 14 12.22 -10.65 54.83
C ALA A 14 13.20 -11.84 54.75
N ARG A 15 14.48 -11.49 54.63
CA ARG A 15 15.68 -12.32 54.62
C ARG A 15 15.93 -13.02 55.96
N SER A 16 16.53 -14.22 55.94
CA SER A 16 17.78 -14.49 56.68
C SER A 16 18.45 -15.82 56.27
N LEU A 17 19.77 -15.74 56.18
CA LEU A 17 20.75 -16.73 55.75
C LEU A 17 20.94 -17.92 56.70
N VAL A 18 21.42 -19.05 56.15
CA VAL A 18 22.49 -19.87 56.76
C VAL A 18 23.47 -20.29 55.63
N PRO A 19 24.80 -20.11 55.79
CA PRO A 19 25.78 -20.45 54.77
C PRO A 19 26.27 -21.89 54.93
N ILE A 20 26.42 -22.64 53.83
CA ILE A 20 27.17 -23.89 53.81
C ILE A 20 28.51 -23.63 53.11
N LEU A 21 29.56 -23.57 53.92
CA LEU A 21 30.95 -23.68 53.50
C LEU A 21 31.14 -25.08 52.86
N ILE A 22 31.55 -25.15 51.60
CA ILE A 22 32.02 -26.40 50.98
C ILE A 22 33.54 -26.32 50.84
N ALA A 23 34.21 -27.35 51.38
CA ALA A 23 35.65 -27.49 51.52
C ALA A 23 36.44 -27.43 50.18
N PRO A 24 37.72 -27.01 50.20
CA PRO A 24 38.55 -26.78 49.00
C PRO A 24 38.87 -28.03 48.15
N ALA A 25 38.45 -29.23 48.58
CA ALA A 25 38.60 -30.45 47.80
C ALA A 25 37.55 -30.59 46.67
N VAL A 26 36.39 -29.92 46.77
CA VAL A 26 35.34 -29.97 45.73
C VAL A 26 35.70 -29.08 44.53
N LEU A 27 36.51 -28.04 44.74
CA LEU A 27 36.90 -27.11 43.67
C LEU A 27 37.92 -27.70 42.67
N ARG A 28 38.70 -28.71 43.06
CA ARG A 28 39.67 -29.36 42.16
C ARG A 28 39.06 -30.43 41.25
N ALA A 29 37.94 -31.04 41.62
CA ALA A 29 37.25 -32.01 40.77
C ALA A 29 36.48 -31.34 39.61
N VAL A 30 35.97 -30.13 39.82
CA VAL A 30 35.23 -29.37 38.80
C VAL A 30 36.15 -28.86 37.69
N LEU A 31 37.41 -28.51 38.00
CA LEU A 31 38.35 -28.01 37.00
C LEU A 31 38.92 -29.09 36.07
N ILE A 32 39.03 -30.35 36.52
CA ILE A 32 39.50 -31.45 35.65
C ILE A 32 38.33 -32.05 34.84
N GLY A 33 37.12 -32.09 35.40
CA GLY A 33 35.92 -32.52 34.69
C GLY A 33 35.44 -31.53 33.63
N GLY A 34 35.62 -30.22 33.85
CA GLY A 34 35.21 -29.17 32.91
C GLY A 34 36.07 -29.09 31.65
N VAL A 35 37.36 -29.42 31.73
CA VAL A 35 38.26 -29.39 30.57
C VAL A 35 38.10 -30.63 29.69
N LEU A 36 37.70 -31.79 30.26
CA LEU A 36 37.45 -33.00 29.47
C LEU A 36 36.09 -32.97 28.73
N PHE A 37 35.12 -32.19 29.22
CA PHE A 37 33.82 -32.01 28.55
C PHE A 37 33.87 -31.03 27.36
N LEU A 38 34.90 -30.18 27.29
CA LEU A 38 35.11 -29.26 26.17
C LEU A 38 35.78 -29.90 24.95
N LEU A 39 36.21 -31.17 25.02
CA LEU A 39 36.87 -31.87 23.91
C LEU A 39 36.09 -33.08 23.36
N LEU A 40 34.89 -33.37 23.85
CA LEU A 40 34.05 -34.49 23.36
C LEU A 40 32.62 -34.07 22.98
N GLY A 41 32.37 -32.77 22.86
CA GLY A 41 31.04 -32.21 22.59
C GLY A 41 30.85 -31.59 21.21
N CYS A 42 31.46 -32.14 20.15
CA CYS A 42 31.11 -31.79 18.76
C CYS A 42 30.32 -32.94 18.13
N ALA A 43 29.07 -33.10 18.55
CA ALA A 43 28.08 -33.81 17.76
C ALA A 43 26.96 -32.82 17.47
N GLU A 44 27.11 -32.15 16.33
CA GLU A 44 26.14 -31.25 15.73
C GLU A 44 24.82 -32.02 15.56
N LYS A 45 23.86 -31.82 16.46
CA LYS A 45 22.52 -32.41 16.32
C LYS A 45 21.83 -31.70 15.15
N ARG A 46 21.96 -32.28 13.96
CA ARG A 46 21.15 -31.91 12.79
C ARG A 46 19.68 -32.17 13.09
N GLU A 47 18.85 -31.14 12.95
CA GLU A 47 17.41 -31.29 13.04
C GLU A 47 16.89 -31.91 11.73
N PRO A 48 16.24 -33.10 11.79
CA PRO A 48 15.88 -33.85 10.59
C PRO A 48 14.84 -33.13 9.70
N GLU A 49 14.07 -32.20 10.27
CA GLU A 49 13.12 -31.37 9.54
C GLU A 49 13.82 -30.31 8.67
N LEU A 50 14.94 -29.77 9.14
CA LEU A 50 15.81 -28.87 8.37
C LEU A 50 16.54 -29.62 7.26
N ASP A 51 17.03 -30.84 7.52
CA ASP A 51 17.66 -31.69 6.50
C ASP A 51 16.68 -32.04 5.37
N PHE A 52 15.39 -32.28 5.68
CA PHE A 52 14.37 -32.53 4.67
C PHE A 52 14.09 -31.29 3.81
N LEU A 53 13.99 -30.10 4.43
CA LEU A 53 13.83 -28.83 3.70
C LEU A 53 15.02 -28.55 2.78
N VAL A 54 16.25 -28.76 3.28
CA VAL A 54 17.50 -28.59 2.51
C VAL A 54 17.63 -29.61 1.37
N ALA A 55 17.24 -30.87 1.59
CA ALA A 55 17.26 -31.92 0.57
C ALA A 55 16.22 -31.72 -0.55
N THR A 56 15.15 -30.96 -0.28
CA THR A 56 14.12 -30.63 -1.28
C THR A 56 14.43 -29.35 -2.06
N GLU A 57 15.31 -28.49 -1.57
CA GLU A 57 15.93 -27.46 -2.39
C GLU A 57 16.95 -28.11 -3.33
N ARG A 58 16.93 -27.77 -4.62
CA ARG A 58 18.03 -28.13 -5.53
C ARG A 58 19.27 -27.31 -5.15
N VAL A 59 19.97 -27.73 -4.12
CA VAL A 59 21.25 -27.13 -3.74
C VAL A 59 22.34 -27.98 -4.37
N GLU A 60 22.94 -27.50 -5.46
CA GLU A 60 24.09 -28.11 -6.16
C GLU A 60 25.36 -28.25 -5.29
N TYR A 61 25.27 -28.06 -3.98
CA TYR A 61 26.38 -27.70 -3.12
C TYR A 61 26.39 -28.42 -1.75
N GLU A 62 25.79 -29.61 -1.62
CA GLU A 62 26.02 -30.46 -0.44
C GLU A 62 27.38 -31.19 -0.49
N GLY A 63 28.09 -31.20 0.65
CA GLY A 63 29.26 -32.07 0.89
C GLY A 63 30.65 -31.54 0.49
N VAL A 64 30.81 -30.23 0.23
CA VAL A 64 32.06 -29.67 -0.31
C VAL A 64 32.87 -28.93 0.76
N GLU A 65 34.16 -29.24 0.88
CA GLU A 65 35.11 -28.54 1.77
C GLU A 65 35.08 -27.02 1.58
N VAL A 66 35.12 -26.27 2.69
CA VAL A 66 35.27 -24.82 2.68
C VAL A 66 36.71 -24.49 2.30
N SER A 67 36.97 -24.37 0.99
CA SER A 67 38.25 -23.95 0.43
C SER A 67 38.21 -22.50 -0.08
N SER A 68 39.36 -21.83 -0.15
CA SER A 68 39.48 -20.50 -0.75
C SER A 68 39.01 -20.47 -2.22
N GLU A 69 39.29 -21.55 -2.96
CA GLU A 69 38.84 -21.74 -4.34
C GLU A 69 37.31 -21.83 -4.44
N ARG A 70 36.67 -22.56 -3.53
CA ARG A 70 35.21 -22.67 -3.48
C ARG A 70 34.54 -21.33 -3.16
N ILE A 71 35.11 -20.56 -2.23
CA ILE A 71 34.62 -19.20 -1.93
C ILE A 71 34.74 -18.30 -3.16
N GLU A 72 35.82 -18.41 -3.94
CA GLU A 72 36.01 -17.65 -5.18
C GLU A 72 34.99 -18.05 -6.25
N GLN A 73 34.74 -19.35 -6.42
CA GLN A 73 33.71 -19.86 -7.34
C GLN A 73 32.31 -19.36 -6.99
N LEU A 74 31.91 -19.46 -5.71
CA LEU A 74 30.61 -18.95 -5.25
C LEU A 74 30.48 -17.43 -5.48
N ARG A 75 31.55 -16.66 -5.29
CA ARG A 75 31.56 -15.21 -5.59
C ARG A 75 31.38 -14.94 -7.10
N ALA A 76 32.01 -15.74 -7.96
CA ALA A 76 31.85 -15.63 -9.40
C ALA A 76 30.41 -15.97 -9.84
N ASP A 77 29.82 -17.02 -9.28
CA ASP A 77 28.44 -17.42 -9.56
C ASP A 77 27.44 -16.35 -9.08
N ILE A 78 27.62 -15.82 -7.88
CA ILE A 78 26.82 -14.70 -7.37
C ILE A 78 26.91 -13.50 -8.33
N LYS A 79 28.12 -13.15 -8.80
CA LYS A 79 28.30 -12.04 -9.75
C LYS A 79 27.57 -12.31 -11.08
N ARG A 80 27.66 -13.54 -11.61
CA ARG A 80 27.00 -13.96 -12.86
C ARG A 80 25.47 -13.89 -12.73
N TYR A 81 24.90 -14.46 -11.67
CA TYR A 81 23.45 -14.48 -11.48
C TYR A 81 22.90 -13.10 -11.15
N ARG A 82 23.66 -12.24 -10.45
CA ARG A 82 23.28 -10.83 -10.26
C ARG A 82 23.12 -10.09 -11.58
N ALA A 83 24.07 -10.24 -12.51
CA ALA A 83 23.97 -9.63 -13.84
C ALA A 83 22.75 -10.15 -14.62
N ARG A 84 22.44 -11.46 -14.49
CA ARG A 84 21.24 -12.03 -15.13
C ARG A 84 19.94 -11.50 -14.52
N VAL A 85 19.89 -11.35 -13.19
CA VAL A 85 18.74 -10.74 -12.50
C VAL A 85 18.56 -9.29 -12.95
N GLU A 86 19.63 -8.52 -13.08
CA GLU A 86 19.56 -7.14 -13.58
C GLU A 86 19.00 -7.06 -15.02
N GLU A 87 19.44 -7.95 -15.90
CA GLU A 87 18.93 -8.03 -17.28
C GLU A 87 17.43 -8.38 -17.30
N LEU A 88 17.03 -9.41 -16.55
CA LEU A 88 15.64 -9.87 -16.48
C LEU A 88 14.73 -8.82 -15.85
N THR A 89 15.14 -8.18 -14.76
CA THR A 89 14.37 -7.11 -14.12
C THR A 89 14.22 -5.89 -15.02
N THR A 90 15.26 -5.56 -15.81
CA THR A 90 15.19 -4.54 -16.85
C THR A 90 14.18 -4.90 -17.94
N ALA A 91 14.22 -6.15 -18.42
CA ALA A 91 13.27 -6.63 -19.43
C ALA A 91 11.82 -6.61 -18.91
N MET A 92 11.57 -7.11 -17.69
CA MET A 92 10.26 -7.05 -17.03
C MET A 92 9.75 -5.62 -16.90
N SER A 93 10.60 -4.68 -16.50
CA SER A 93 10.25 -3.26 -16.40
C SER A 93 9.87 -2.65 -17.76
N ARG A 94 10.53 -3.08 -18.84
CA ARG A 94 10.18 -2.68 -20.21
C ARG A 94 8.82 -3.25 -20.64
N VAL A 95 8.54 -4.52 -20.35
CA VAL A 95 7.24 -5.14 -20.63
C VAL A 95 6.13 -4.36 -19.92
N ALA A 96 6.27 -4.06 -18.62
CA ALA A 96 5.29 -3.27 -17.88
C ALA A 96 5.09 -1.86 -18.49
N SER A 97 6.17 -1.24 -18.98
CA SER A 97 6.11 0.07 -19.63
C SER A 97 5.34 0.01 -20.94
N PHE A 98 5.54 -1.04 -21.75
CA PHE A 98 4.78 -1.23 -22.99
C PHE A 98 3.31 -1.56 -22.73
N GLN A 99 3.01 -2.35 -21.70
CA GLN A 99 1.63 -2.62 -21.28
C GLN A 99 0.91 -1.33 -20.88
N LYS A 100 1.56 -0.44 -20.15
CA LYS A 100 1.03 0.90 -19.83
C LYS A 100 0.79 1.74 -21.09
N MET A 101 1.72 1.72 -22.05
CA MET A 101 1.56 2.47 -23.31
C MET A 101 0.39 1.92 -24.13
N LEU A 102 0.29 0.60 -24.26
CA LEU A 102 -0.83 -0.07 -24.91
C LEU A 102 -2.16 0.32 -24.26
N ALA A 103 -2.25 0.26 -22.94
CA ALA A 103 -3.44 0.67 -22.21
C ALA A 103 -3.84 2.12 -22.49
N ASN A 104 -2.88 3.05 -22.54
CA ASN A 104 -3.16 4.45 -22.88
C ASN A 104 -3.73 4.59 -24.30
N GLU A 105 -3.18 3.89 -25.29
CA GLU A 105 -3.70 3.90 -26.66
C GLU A 105 -5.11 3.32 -26.74
N LEU A 106 -5.37 2.23 -26.01
CA LEU A 106 -6.70 1.60 -25.91
C LEU A 106 -7.71 2.55 -25.25
N MET A 107 -7.33 3.23 -24.17
CA MET A 107 -8.18 4.22 -23.50
C MET A 107 -8.52 5.42 -24.40
N GLN A 108 -7.56 5.91 -25.21
CA GLN A 108 -7.83 6.98 -26.18
C GLN A 108 -8.85 6.56 -27.25
N GLN A 109 -8.92 5.27 -27.56
CA GLN A 109 -9.90 4.69 -28.48
C GLN A 109 -11.21 4.28 -27.77
N GLY A 110 -11.35 4.52 -26.47
CA GLY A 110 -12.52 4.14 -25.67
C GLY A 110 -12.62 2.65 -25.35
N MET A 111 -11.57 1.87 -25.62
CA MET A 111 -11.50 0.43 -25.31
C MET A 111 -11.03 0.21 -23.87
N TYR A 112 -11.89 0.52 -22.91
CA TYR A 112 -11.52 0.53 -21.49
C TYR A 112 -11.29 -0.86 -20.88
N GLU A 113 -12.01 -1.87 -21.31
CA GLU A 113 -11.83 -3.25 -20.83
C GLU A 113 -10.47 -3.84 -21.25
N PRO A 114 -10.12 -3.85 -22.56
CA PRO A 114 -8.77 -4.25 -22.97
C PRO A 114 -7.66 -3.41 -22.32
N ALA A 115 -7.91 -2.12 -22.07
CA ALA A 115 -6.95 -1.28 -21.36
C ALA A 115 -6.76 -1.73 -19.90
N LEU A 116 -7.84 -2.10 -19.22
CA LEU A 116 -7.80 -2.61 -17.85
C LEU A 116 -7.00 -3.91 -17.76
N GLU A 117 -7.17 -4.82 -18.73
CA GLU A 117 -6.40 -6.07 -18.83
C GLU A 117 -4.89 -5.80 -19.00
N ALA A 118 -4.52 -4.89 -19.90
CA ALA A 118 -3.12 -4.51 -20.10
C ALA A 118 -2.52 -3.87 -18.82
N LEU A 119 -3.29 -3.06 -18.11
CA LEU A 119 -2.86 -2.45 -16.85
C LEU A 119 -2.72 -3.48 -15.72
N GLN A 120 -3.58 -4.50 -15.67
CA GLN A 120 -3.44 -5.61 -14.73
C GLN A 120 -2.13 -6.36 -14.96
N GLN A 121 -1.78 -6.66 -16.21
CA GLN A 121 -0.49 -7.27 -16.56
C GLN A 121 0.70 -6.37 -16.19
N ALA A 122 0.57 -5.05 -16.36
CA ALA A 122 1.61 -4.11 -15.92
C ALA A 122 1.77 -4.11 -14.38
N LEU A 123 0.66 -4.21 -13.64
CA LEU A 123 0.64 -4.22 -12.17
C LEU A 123 1.25 -5.50 -11.58
N GLU A 124 1.14 -6.64 -12.24
CA GLU A 124 1.84 -7.88 -11.85
C GLU A 124 3.37 -7.70 -11.80
N LEU A 125 3.90 -6.79 -12.63
CA LEU A 125 5.33 -6.51 -12.74
C LEU A 125 5.76 -5.29 -11.92
N GLN A 126 4.86 -4.35 -11.63
CA GLN A 126 5.14 -3.07 -10.98
C GLN A 126 4.09 -2.70 -9.92
N THR A 127 3.96 -3.54 -8.90
CA THR A 127 3.00 -3.38 -7.78
C THR A 127 3.22 -2.11 -6.94
N GLY A 128 4.39 -1.46 -7.04
CA GLY A 128 4.69 -0.20 -6.34
C GLY A 128 4.44 1.06 -7.17
N ASN A 129 3.82 0.97 -8.35
CA ASN A 129 3.65 2.10 -9.26
C ASN A 129 2.25 2.73 -9.11
N PRO A 130 2.11 3.91 -8.47
CA PRO A 130 0.79 4.52 -8.25
C PRO A 130 0.11 4.93 -9.56
N VAL A 131 0.87 5.21 -10.62
CA VAL A 131 0.34 5.61 -11.93
C VAL A 131 -0.44 4.46 -12.57
N LEU A 132 0.04 3.22 -12.44
CA LEU A 132 -0.66 2.06 -13.00
C LEU A 132 -1.99 1.82 -12.30
N TYR A 133 -2.03 1.94 -10.97
CA TYR A 133 -3.28 1.87 -10.21
C TYR A 133 -4.26 2.99 -10.61
N TYR A 134 -3.78 4.22 -10.77
CA TYR A 134 -4.61 5.33 -11.24
C TYR A 134 -5.21 5.06 -12.62
N LEU A 135 -4.40 4.67 -13.60
CA LEU A 135 -4.88 4.38 -14.95
C LEU A 135 -5.87 3.21 -14.94
N ALA A 136 -5.61 2.17 -14.13
CA ALA A 136 -6.51 1.03 -14.00
C ALA A 136 -7.85 1.45 -13.39
N ALA A 137 -7.82 2.35 -12.39
CA ALA A 137 -9.03 2.91 -11.80
C ALA A 137 -9.86 3.69 -12.82
N VAL A 138 -9.21 4.53 -13.64
CA VAL A 138 -9.86 5.28 -14.72
C VAL A 138 -10.48 4.31 -15.73
N ALA A 139 -9.73 3.30 -16.19
CA ALA A 139 -10.24 2.30 -17.12
C ALA A 139 -11.44 1.53 -16.55
N ALA A 140 -11.38 1.08 -15.29
CA ALA A 140 -12.48 0.39 -14.63
C ALA A 140 -13.74 1.29 -14.51
N GLY A 141 -13.58 2.54 -14.07
CA GLY A 141 -14.70 3.48 -13.95
C GLY A 141 -15.37 3.77 -15.30
N HIS A 142 -14.60 3.91 -16.37
CA HIS A 142 -15.14 4.10 -17.72
C HIS A 142 -15.73 2.83 -18.35
N ALA A 143 -15.33 1.64 -17.91
CA ALA A 143 -15.93 0.38 -18.33
C ALA A 143 -17.30 0.14 -17.68
N ALA A 144 -17.53 0.68 -16.46
CA ALA A 144 -18.74 0.42 -15.69
C ALA A 144 -20.07 0.66 -16.44
N PRO A 145 -20.25 1.71 -17.27
CA PRO A 145 -21.50 1.93 -18.00
C PRO A 145 -21.83 0.81 -19.01
N ALA A 146 -20.82 0.18 -19.61
CA ALA A 146 -21.03 -0.94 -20.53
C ALA A 146 -21.61 -2.18 -19.82
N HIS A 147 -21.49 -2.24 -18.50
CA HIS A 147 -21.90 -3.34 -17.62
C HIS A 147 -23.16 -3.03 -16.80
N ILE A 148 -23.95 -2.02 -17.20
CA ILE A 148 -25.25 -1.76 -16.55
C ILE A 148 -26.24 -2.89 -16.85
N LEU A 149 -26.28 -3.38 -18.10
CA LEU A 149 -27.26 -4.36 -18.53
C LEU A 149 -26.96 -5.79 -18.05
N ASP A 150 -25.70 -6.10 -17.79
CA ASP A 150 -25.28 -7.40 -17.25
C ASP A 150 -25.17 -7.40 -15.72
N GLY A 151 -25.52 -6.28 -15.07
CA GLY A 151 -25.56 -6.14 -13.62
C GLY A 151 -24.19 -6.02 -12.94
N ARG A 152 -23.09 -5.88 -13.69
CA ARG A 152 -21.74 -5.79 -13.12
C ARG A 152 -21.23 -4.36 -12.96
N SER A 153 -21.99 -3.34 -13.35
CA SER A 153 -21.57 -1.93 -13.26
C SER A 153 -21.03 -1.54 -11.88
N GLU A 154 -21.71 -1.95 -10.80
CA GLU A 154 -21.28 -1.68 -9.42
C GLU A 154 -19.92 -2.31 -9.10
N GLU A 155 -19.66 -3.53 -9.58
CA GLU A 155 -18.36 -4.22 -9.41
C GLU A 155 -17.21 -3.41 -10.03
N TYR A 156 -17.41 -2.83 -11.22
CA TYR A 156 -16.41 -1.98 -11.87
C TYR A 156 -16.18 -0.67 -11.13
N LEU A 157 -17.23 -0.06 -10.58
CA LEU A 157 -17.10 1.17 -9.77
C LEU A 157 -16.38 0.88 -8.44
N GLU A 158 -16.69 -0.23 -7.77
CA GLU A 158 -15.99 -0.68 -6.57
C GLU A 158 -14.51 -0.97 -6.86
N LYS A 159 -14.23 -1.65 -7.98
CA LYS A 159 -12.86 -1.90 -8.45
C LYS A 159 -12.11 -0.60 -8.71
N ALA A 160 -12.76 0.39 -9.35
CA ALA A 160 -12.17 1.71 -9.56
C ALA A 160 -11.84 2.41 -8.24
N GLU A 161 -12.74 2.39 -7.26
CA GLU A 161 -12.50 2.95 -5.92
C GLU A 161 -11.28 2.28 -5.25
N GLN A 162 -11.23 0.95 -5.25
CA GLN A 162 -10.13 0.19 -4.65
C GLN A 162 -8.79 0.56 -5.31
N LEU A 163 -8.74 0.64 -6.64
CA LEU A 163 -7.55 0.98 -7.40
C LEU A 163 -7.10 2.43 -7.12
N TYR A 164 -8.01 3.40 -7.06
CA TYR A 164 -7.66 4.75 -6.64
C TYR A 164 -7.09 4.79 -5.22
N ARG A 165 -7.70 4.07 -4.27
CA ARG A 165 -7.22 3.98 -2.89
C ARG A 165 -5.82 3.37 -2.82
N GLN A 166 -5.49 2.39 -3.67
CA GLN A 166 -4.13 1.84 -3.77
C GLN A 166 -3.14 2.87 -4.31
N ALA A 167 -3.50 3.60 -5.37
CA ALA A 167 -2.66 4.69 -5.89
C ALA A 167 -2.35 5.73 -4.81
N ILE A 168 -3.35 6.11 -4.01
CA ILE A 168 -3.22 7.05 -2.88
C ILE A 168 -2.41 6.44 -1.73
N ARG A 169 -2.53 5.14 -1.47
CA ARG A 169 -1.72 4.46 -0.44
C ARG A 169 -0.24 4.48 -0.78
N ILE A 170 0.10 4.23 -2.03
CA ILE A 170 1.49 4.24 -2.52
C ILE A 170 2.03 5.66 -2.58
N ASN A 171 1.22 6.62 -3.06
CA ASN A 171 1.58 8.03 -3.06
C ASN A 171 0.42 8.89 -2.50
N PRO A 172 0.48 9.27 -1.20
CA PRO A 172 -0.57 10.05 -0.54
C PRO A 172 -0.81 11.45 -1.10
N ARG A 173 0.13 11.97 -1.93
CA ARG A 173 0.01 13.26 -2.60
C ARG A 173 -0.25 13.11 -4.11
N TYR A 174 -0.66 11.93 -4.57
CA TYR A 174 -0.94 11.72 -5.98
C TYR A 174 -2.25 12.41 -6.37
N ARG A 175 -2.12 13.65 -6.83
CA ARG A 175 -3.22 14.56 -7.15
C ARG A 175 -4.27 13.93 -8.08
N GLU A 176 -3.85 13.27 -9.15
CA GLU A 176 -4.75 12.68 -10.15
C GLU A 176 -5.63 11.59 -9.53
N ALA A 177 -5.08 10.77 -8.63
CA ALA A 177 -5.84 9.75 -7.92
C ALA A 177 -6.78 10.35 -6.85
N LEU A 178 -6.35 11.39 -6.14
CA LEU A 178 -7.20 12.12 -5.19
C LEU A 178 -8.39 12.79 -5.91
N TYR A 179 -8.12 13.43 -7.05
CA TYR A 179 -9.12 14.03 -7.91
C TYR A 179 -10.10 12.95 -8.42
N GLY A 180 -9.58 11.90 -9.05
CA GLY A 180 -10.39 10.82 -9.63
C GLY A 180 -11.29 10.14 -8.58
N LEU A 181 -10.74 9.83 -7.40
CA LEU A 181 -11.52 9.25 -6.31
C LEU A 181 -12.60 10.19 -5.80
N SER A 182 -12.31 11.49 -5.67
CA SER A 182 -13.33 12.47 -5.23
C SER A 182 -14.48 12.57 -6.23
N VAL A 183 -14.20 12.49 -7.53
CA VAL A 183 -15.22 12.50 -8.59
C VAL A 183 -16.04 11.22 -8.54
N LEU A 184 -15.38 10.05 -8.51
CA LEU A 184 -16.04 8.75 -8.44
C LEU A 184 -16.99 8.66 -7.24
N LEU A 185 -16.50 9.02 -6.05
CA LEU A 185 -17.31 8.99 -4.83
C LEU A 185 -18.49 9.97 -4.89
N ALA A 186 -18.27 11.19 -5.36
CA ALA A 186 -19.31 12.21 -5.32
C ALA A 186 -20.40 12.02 -6.38
N PHE A 187 -20.05 11.55 -7.58
CA PHE A 187 -20.96 11.59 -8.74
C PHE A 187 -21.41 10.22 -9.23
N GLU A 188 -20.60 9.17 -9.07
CA GLU A 188 -20.95 7.81 -9.52
C GLU A 188 -21.49 6.95 -8.35
N LEU A 189 -20.88 7.07 -7.17
CA LEU A 189 -21.23 6.27 -5.99
C LEU A 189 -22.16 6.98 -4.99
N ASP A 190 -22.57 8.22 -5.29
CA ASP A 190 -23.44 9.05 -4.45
C ASP A 190 -23.00 9.16 -2.96
N ARG A 191 -21.68 9.20 -2.72
CA ARG A 191 -21.03 9.33 -1.41
C ARG A 191 -20.27 10.66 -1.27
N PRO A 192 -20.94 11.82 -1.39
CA PRO A 192 -20.28 13.12 -1.42
C PRO A 192 -19.57 13.47 -0.10
N GLY A 193 -20.04 12.96 1.04
CA GLY A 193 -19.39 13.15 2.34
C GLY A 193 -17.96 12.59 2.40
N GLU A 194 -17.73 11.39 1.86
CA GLU A 194 -16.40 10.79 1.76
C GLU A 194 -15.54 11.48 0.70
N ALA A 195 -16.15 11.94 -0.39
CA ALA A 195 -15.45 12.64 -1.47
C ALA A 195 -14.77 13.94 -1.00
N LEU A 196 -15.33 14.61 0.02
CA LEU A 196 -14.82 15.90 0.53
C LEU A 196 -13.40 15.81 1.07
N GLU A 197 -13.00 14.71 1.71
CA GLU A 197 -11.63 14.54 2.19
C GLU A 197 -10.64 14.64 1.01
N TYR A 198 -10.91 13.88 -0.05
CA TYR A 198 -10.05 13.81 -1.22
C TYR A 198 -10.10 15.09 -2.06
N ALA A 199 -11.27 15.72 -2.20
CA ALA A 199 -11.43 17.00 -2.88
C ALA A 199 -10.65 18.12 -2.17
N ARG A 200 -10.71 18.19 -0.83
CA ARG A 200 -9.94 19.16 -0.03
C ARG A 200 -8.44 18.92 -0.15
N ARG A 201 -7.99 17.67 -0.08
CA ARG A 201 -6.56 17.32 -0.28
C ARG A 201 -6.08 17.70 -1.68
N THR A 202 -6.91 17.50 -2.70
CA THR A 202 -6.61 17.95 -4.08
C THR A 202 -6.48 19.47 -4.16
N ALA A 203 -7.42 20.21 -3.57
CA ALA A 203 -7.39 21.68 -3.51
C ALA A 203 -6.19 22.25 -2.70
N GLN A 204 -5.72 21.52 -1.70
CA GLN A 204 -4.50 21.88 -0.94
C GLN A 204 -3.22 21.72 -1.77
N ILE A 205 -3.19 20.78 -2.72
CA ILE A 205 -2.07 20.61 -3.65
C ILE A 205 -2.14 21.70 -4.73
N GLU A 206 -3.32 21.90 -5.33
CA GLU A 206 -3.56 22.86 -6.41
C GLU A 206 -4.29 24.12 -5.91
N THR A 207 -3.62 24.88 -5.06
CA THR A 207 -4.22 26.02 -4.32
C THR A 207 -4.83 27.13 -5.20
N ARG A 208 -4.46 27.20 -6.48
CA ARG A 208 -4.88 28.27 -7.40
C ARG A 208 -5.62 27.78 -8.64
N ASP A 209 -5.88 26.48 -8.77
CA ASP A 209 -6.61 25.97 -9.93
C ASP A 209 -8.12 26.20 -9.75
N PRO A 210 -8.75 27.07 -10.54
CA PRO A 210 -10.19 27.32 -10.45
C PRO A 210 -11.01 26.04 -10.71
N ALA A 211 -10.55 25.12 -11.56
CA ALA A 211 -11.28 23.89 -11.85
C ALA A 211 -11.40 22.98 -10.61
N ILE A 212 -10.31 22.85 -9.85
CA ILE A 212 -10.30 22.08 -8.59
C ILE A 212 -11.19 22.74 -7.54
N ARG A 213 -11.21 24.08 -7.49
CA ARG A 213 -12.09 24.82 -6.57
C ARG A 213 -13.56 24.69 -6.95
N PHE A 214 -13.88 24.71 -8.24
CA PHE A 214 -15.22 24.40 -8.73
C PHE A 214 -15.64 22.99 -8.34
N LEU A 215 -14.76 21.99 -8.51
CA LEU A 215 -15.04 20.61 -8.11
C LEU A 215 -15.37 20.54 -6.61
N LEU A 216 -14.52 21.12 -5.74
CA LEU A 216 -14.76 21.14 -4.30
C LEU A 216 -16.11 21.79 -3.96
N ALA A 217 -16.42 22.95 -4.55
CA ALA A 217 -17.71 23.61 -4.34
C ALA A 217 -18.89 22.76 -4.81
N ASN A 218 -18.79 22.09 -5.97
CA ASN A 218 -19.84 21.22 -6.47
C ASN A 218 -20.06 20.00 -5.54
N ILE A 219 -18.99 19.41 -5.01
CA ILE A 219 -19.08 18.30 -4.05
C ILE A 219 -19.71 18.79 -2.74
N LEU A 220 -19.35 20.00 -2.27
CA LEU A 220 -20.00 20.62 -1.10
C LEU A 220 -21.51 20.82 -1.31
N VAL A 221 -21.93 21.24 -2.51
CA VAL A 221 -23.35 21.34 -2.86
C VAL A 221 -24.04 19.97 -2.80
N ARG A 222 -23.44 18.92 -3.37
CA ARG A 222 -24.00 17.56 -3.28
C ARG A 222 -24.07 17.04 -1.84
N ASN A 223 -23.12 17.45 -0.99
CA ASN A 223 -23.13 17.14 0.43
C ASN A 223 -23.99 18.11 1.27
N GLU A 224 -24.83 18.94 0.63
CA GLU A 224 -25.72 19.93 1.27
C GLU A 224 -25.00 20.98 2.15
N GLN A 225 -23.68 21.13 1.99
CA GLN A 225 -22.86 22.12 2.69
C GLN A 225 -22.88 23.47 1.95
N TYR A 226 -24.08 24.01 1.77
CA TYR A 226 -24.37 25.18 0.94
C TYR A 226 -23.62 26.45 1.35
N ARG A 227 -23.44 26.68 2.65
CA ARG A 227 -22.73 27.87 3.15
C ARG A 227 -21.28 27.91 2.68
N GLU A 228 -20.56 26.80 2.84
CA GLU A 228 -19.15 26.71 2.44
C GLU A 228 -19.00 26.73 0.91
N ALA A 229 -19.91 26.05 0.18
CA ALA A 229 -19.93 26.13 -1.28
C ALA A 229 -20.12 27.58 -1.78
N ALA A 230 -21.03 28.35 -1.16
CA ALA A 230 -21.28 29.73 -1.52
C ALA A 230 -20.07 30.65 -1.28
N GLU A 231 -19.26 30.39 -0.26
CA GLU A 231 -18.00 31.12 0.00
C GLU A 231 -16.98 30.87 -1.12
N ILE A 232 -16.80 29.61 -1.53
CA ILE A 232 -15.89 29.25 -2.62
C ILE A 232 -16.34 29.88 -3.95
N TYR A 233 -17.64 29.80 -4.26
CA TYR A 233 -18.17 30.41 -5.48
C TYR A 233 -18.09 31.95 -5.44
N GLU A 234 -18.30 32.59 -4.29
CA GLU A 234 -18.09 34.03 -4.16
C GLU A 234 -16.65 34.41 -4.49
N GLU A 235 -15.67 33.68 -3.96
CA GLU A 235 -14.27 33.93 -4.30
C GLU A 235 -14.00 33.74 -5.80
N LEU A 236 -14.43 32.61 -6.37
CA LEU A 236 -14.26 32.32 -7.80
C LEU A 236 -14.93 33.36 -8.70
N SER A 237 -16.06 33.92 -8.29
CA SER A 237 -16.74 34.99 -9.04
C SER A 237 -15.91 36.27 -9.18
N ARG A 238 -14.92 36.45 -8.29
CA ARG A 238 -14.00 37.60 -8.28
C ARG A 238 -12.64 37.25 -8.87
N THR A 239 -12.13 36.04 -8.61
CA THR A 239 -10.72 35.68 -8.86
C THR A 239 -10.51 34.73 -10.04
N ALA A 240 -11.54 34.05 -10.54
CA ALA A 240 -11.35 33.09 -11.63
C ALA A 240 -10.78 33.80 -12.89
N PRO A 241 -9.84 33.18 -13.64
CA PRO A 241 -9.17 33.82 -14.77
C PRO A 241 -10.13 34.24 -15.89
N SER A 242 -11.10 33.39 -16.24
CA SER A 242 -12.01 33.67 -17.36
C SER A 242 -13.29 34.39 -16.91
N PRO A 243 -13.81 35.35 -17.71
CA PRO A 243 -15.11 35.97 -17.44
C PRO A 243 -16.26 34.96 -17.35
N GLU A 244 -16.21 33.91 -18.16
CA GLU A 244 -17.19 32.82 -18.15
C GLU A 244 -17.19 32.06 -16.83
N GLN A 245 -16.00 31.71 -16.32
CA GLN A 245 -15.86 31.06 -15.01
C GLN A 245 -16.38 31.97 -13.90
N ARG A 246 -16.05 33.27 -13.93
CA ARG A 246 -16.56 34.23 -12.93
C ARG A 246 -18.08 34.33 -12.94
N ARG A 247 -18.69 34.38 -14.12
CA ARG A 247 -20.15 34.40 -14.28
C ARG A 247 -20.78 33.10 -13.75
N LYS A 248 -20.25 31.94 -14.14
CA LYS A 248 -20.71 30.63 -13.67
C LYS A 248 -20.62 30.51 -12.14
N ALA A 249 -19.54 31.00 -11.55
CA ALA A 249 -19.40 31.03 -10.10
C ALA A 249 -20.46 31.92 -9.44
N ALA A 250 -20.73 33.12 -9.98
CA ALA A 250 -21.78 34.00 -9.46
C ALA A 250 -23.18 33.35 -9.54
N GLU A 251 -23.51 32.71 -10.67
CA GLU A 251 -24.76 31.96 -10.87
C GLU A 251 -24.89 30.81 -9.86
N ASN A 252 -23.85 30.00 -9.70
CA ASN A 252 -23.83 28.90 -8.75
C ASN A 252 -23.95 29.39 -7.30
N ARG A 253 -23.26 30.48 -6.94
CA ARG A 253 -23.37 31.11 -5.63
C ARG A 253 -24.80 31.53 -5.33
N ASP A 254 -25.44 32.22 -6.27
CA ASP A 254 -26.81 32.74 -6.08
C ASP A 254 -27.82 31.59 -6.03
N ALA A 255 -27.61 30.52 -6.80
CA ALA A 255 -28.38 29.30 -6.70
C ALA A 255 -28.29 28.67 -5.30
N VAL A 256 -27.07 28.45 -4.81
CA VAL A 256 -26.82 27.80 -3.51
C VAL A 256 -27.30 28.66 -2.34
N ARG A 257 -27.18 29.99 -2.41
CA ARG A 257 -27.68 30.90 -1.35
C ARG A 257 -29.20 30.81 -1.14
N ARG A 258 -29.97 30.43 -2.16
CA ARG A 258 -31.42 30.22 -2.02
C ARG A 258 -31.76 29.02 -1.12
N GLU A 259 -30.83 28.07 -0.99
CA GLU A 259 -30.99 26.87 -0.15
C GLU A 259 -30.60 27.09 1.33
N ILE A 260 -29.99 28.25 1.69
CA ILE A 260 -29.40 28.46 3.02
C ILE A 260 -30.42 28.84 4.12
N ARG A 261 -31.68 29.15 3.76
CA ARG A 261 -32.82 29.56 4.63
C ARG A 261 -32.48 30.03 6.05
#